data_AF-X1VNF5-F1
#
_entry.id   AF-X1VNF5-F1
#
_cell.length_a   1.000
_cell.length_b   1.000
_cell.length_c   1.000
_cell.angle_alpha   90.00
_cell.angle_beta   90.00
_cell.angle_gamma   90.00
#
_symmetry.space_group_name_H-M   'P 1'
#
loop_
_entity.id
_entity.type
_entity.pdbx_description
1 polymer ?
#
loop_
_entity_poly.entity_id
_entity_poly.type
_entity_poly.pdbx_seq_one_letter_code
_entity_poly.pdbx_strand_id
1 'polypeptide(L)' 'MQEQLYHLEGREQRDDDGRRSLVNQVLNQVREMPSSSWQKRYLEEIKTRWPNLIVSWDMKARKEE' A
#
# COMPACT_ATOMS: atom_id res chain seq x y z
N MET A 1 14.97 -30.68 -5.61
CA MET A 1 13.57 -30.20 -5.56
C MET A 1 13.42 -28.95 -4.65
N GLN A 2 14.48 -28.16 -4.44
CA GLN A 2 14.45 -26.92 -3.64
C GLN A 2 14.54 -25.65 -4.52
N GLU A 3 15.13 -25.74 -5.72
CA GLU A 3 15.32 -24.57 -6.60
C GLU A 3 14.01 -24.00 -7.17
N GLN A 4 12.96 -24.81 -7.32
CA GLN A 4 11.66 -24.32 -7.83
C GLN A 4 10.90 -23.46 -6.81
N LEU A 5 11.10 -23.69 -5.50
CA LEU A 5 10.47 -22.92 -4.43
C LEU A 5 11.08 -21.51 -4.33
N TYR A 6 12.41 -21.39 -4.44
CA TYR A 6 13.10 -20.09 -4.47
C TYR A 6 12.66 -19.18 -5.63
N HIS A 7 12.36 -19.75 -6.79
CA HIS A 7 11.88 -19.00 -7.95
C HIS A 7 10.40 -18.59 -7.83
N LEU A 8 9.59 -19.34 -7.08
CA LEU A 8 8.19 -19.00 -6.82
C LEU A 8 8.08 -17.87 -5.78
N GLU A 9 8.80 -18.01 -4.65
CA GLU A 9 8.83 -16.99 -3.59
C GLU A 9 9.37 -15.65 -4.11
N GLY A 10 10.41 -15.67 -4.94
CA GLY A 10 10.97 -14.46 -5.55
C GLY A 10 10.08 -13.79 -6.62
N ARG A 11 9.05 -14.48 -7.13
CA ARG A 11 8.03 -13.88 -8.01
C ARG A 11 6.90 -13.27 -7.20
N GLU A 12 6.34 -14.03 -6.26
CA GLU A 12 5.28 -13.54 -5.35
C GLU A 12 5.73 -12.27 -4.62
N GLN A 13 6.99 -12.22 -4.17
CA GLN A 13 7.52 -11.05 -3.47
C GLN A 13 7.69 -9.81 -4.37
N ARG A 14 7.97 -9.98 -5.67
CA ARG A 14 8.01 -8.85 -6.64
C ARG A 14 6.61 -8.39 -7.03
N ASP A 15 5.67 -9.32 -7.14
CA ASP A 15 4.26 -9.03 -7.41
C ASP A 15 3.62 -8.26 -6.23
N ASP A 16 3.98 -8.62 -4.99
CA ASP A 16 3.55 -7.88 -3.80
C ASP A 16 4.19 -6.50 -3.70
N ASP A 17 5.48 -6.33 -4.06
CA ASP A 17 6.13 -5.01 -4.06
C ASP A 17 5.52 -4.05 -5.11
N GLY A 18 5.26 -4.57 -6.32
CA GLY A 18 4.57 -3.82 -7.37
C GLY A 18 3.13 -3.45 -6.97
N ARG A 19 2.39 -4.37 -6.36
CA ARG A 19 1.04 -4.11 -5.85
C ARG A 19 1.06 -3.10 -4.70
N ARG A 20 2.05 -3.20 -3.81
CA ARG A 20 2.29 -2.23 -2.73
C ARG A 20 2.52 -0.83 -3.29
N SER A 21 3.41 -0.68 -4.27
CA SER A 21 3.70 0.60 -4.91
C SER A 21 2.44 1.22 -5.52
N LEU A 22 1.66 0.44 -6.27
CA LEU A 22 0.42 0.91 -6.89
C LEU A 22 -0.62 1.35 -5.86
N VAL A 23 -0.85 0.53 -4.81
CA VAL A 23 -1.81 0.84 -3.74
C VAL A 23 -1.41 2.14 -3.01
N ASN A 24 -0.12 2.34 -2.73
CA ASN A 24 0.36 3.56 -2.08
C ASN A 24 0.27 4.80 -3.00
N GLN A 25 0.52 4.65 -4.30
CA GLN A 25 0.32 5.75 -5.26
C GLN A 25 -1.14 6.19 -5.33
N VAL A 26 -2.09 5.25 -5.42
CA VAL A 26 -3.52 5.56 -5.42
C VAL A 26 -3.94 6.19 -4.10
N LEU A 27 -3.44 5.68 -2.97
CA LEU A 27 -3.67 6.30 -1.65
C LEU A 27 -3.21 7.75 -1.60
N ASN A 28 -2.04 8.07 -2.15
CA ASN A 28 -1.55 9.45 -2.18
C ASN A 28 -2.45 10.34 -3.04
N GLN A 29 -2.82 9.92 -4.25
CA GLN A 29 -3.73 10.69 -5.11
C GLN A 29 -5.08 10.95 -4.44
N VAL A 30 -5.66 9.93 -3.79
CA VAL A 30 -6.93 10.08 -3.07
C VAL A 30 -6.79 11.04 -1.89
N ARG A 31 -5.63 11.08 -1.22
CA ARG A 31 -5.38 12.03 -0.12
C ARG A 31 -5.19 13.47 -0.60
N GLU A 32 -4.64 13.66 -1.79
CA GLU A 32 -4.48 14.99 -2.42
C GLU A 32 -5.81 15.58 -2.90
N MET A 33 -6.83 14.73 -3.10
CA MET A 33 -8.18 15.19 -3.42
C MET A 33 -8.80 15.98 -2.25
N PRO A 34 -9.68 16.97 -2.54
CA PRO A 34 -10.40 17.71 -1.52
C PRO A 34 -11.23 16.78 -0.64
N SER A 35 -11.31 17.11 0.64
CA SER A 35 -11.95 16.22 1.59
C SER A 35 -13.44 16.06 1.33
N SER A 36 -13.85 14.83 1.08
CA SER A 36 -15.23 14.48 0.72
C SER A 36 -15.62 13.13 1.32
N SER A 37 -16.91 12.87 1.40
CA SER A 37 -17.46 11.60 1.93
C SER A 37 -16.94 10.39 1.14
N TRP A 38 -16.71 10.55 -0.17
CA TRP A 38 -16.13 9.50 -1.00
C TRP A 38 -14.65 9.26 -0.68
N GLN A 39 -13.87 10.33 -0.52
CA GLN A 39 -12.46 10.22 -0.13
C GLN A 39 -12.32 9.40 1.16
N LYS A 40 -13.09 9.74 2.20
CA LYS A 40 -13.05 9.03 3.48
C LYS A 40 -13.40 7.54 3.33
N ARG A 41 -14.49 7.24 2.62
CA ARG A 41 -14.89 5.86 2.32
C ARG A 41 -13.79 5.07 1.59
N TYR A 42 -13.17 5.69 0.59
CA TYR A 42 -12.16 5.02 -0.22
C TYR A 42 -10.88 4.74 0.59
N LEU A 43 -10.48 5.68 1.45
CA LEU A 43 -9.35 5.48 2.37
C LEU A 43 -9.64 4.36 3.38
N GLU A 44 -10.86 4.27 3.91
CA GLU A 44 -11.27 3.19 4.80
C GLU A 44 -11.33 1.83 4.10
N GLU A 45 -11.88 1.77 2.89
CA GLU A 45 -11.93 0.53 2.10
C GLU A 45 -10.55 0.01 1.76
N ILE A 46 -9.62 0.88 1.34
CA ILE A 46 -8.25 0.47 1.04
C ILE A 46 -7.56 -0.06 2.30
N LYS A 47 -7.72 0.61 3.44
CA LYS A 47 -7.18 0.17 4.74
C LYS A 47 -7.73 -1.18 5.18
N THR A 48 -9.00 -1.44 4.89
CA THR A 48 -9.66 -2.69 5.28
C THR A 48 -9.29 -3.86 4.35
N ARG A 49 -9.22 -3.62 3.04
CA ARG A 49 -8.96 -4.67 2.05
C ARG A 49 -7.48 -5.03 1.92
N TRP A 50 -6.58 -4.06 2.07
CA TRP A 50 -5.15 -4.26 1.84
C TRP A 50 -4.26 -3.73 2.97
N PRO A 51 -4.51 -4.12 4.24
CA PRO A 51 -3.73 -3.61 5.38
C PRO A 51 -2.23 -3.93 5.25
N ASN A 52 -1.89 -5.07 4.66
CA ASN A 52 -0.50 -5.53 4.50
C ASN A 52 0.28 -4.81 3.38
N LEU A 53 -0.42 -4.14 2.47
CA LEU A 53 0.18 -3.44 1.32
C LEU A 53 0.24 -1.93 1.54
N ILE A 54 -0.31 -1.43 2.63
CA ILE A 54 -0.20 -0.03 2.98
C ILE A 54 1.11 0.12 3.71
N VAL A 55 2.01 0.94 3.19
CA VAL A 55 3.17 1.34 3.98
C VAL A 55 2.59 2.11 5.16
N SER A 56 2.80 1.59 6.38
CA SER A 56 2.49 2.33 7.60
C SER A 56 3.20 3.66 7.50
N TRP A 57 2.44 4.68 7.10
CA TRP A 57 2.86 6.06 7.07
C TRP A 57 2.93 6.48 8.53
N ASP A 58 3.96 5.97 9.20
CA ASP A 58 4.19 6.14 10.62
C ASP A 58 4.11 7.63 10.89
N MET A 59 3.25 8.00 11.83
CA MET A 59 2.97 9.38 12.24
C MET A 59 4.23 10.14 12.70
N LYS A 60 5.42 9.52 12.66
CA LYS A 60 6.73 10.10 12.96
C LYS A 60 7.32 11.04 11.91
N ALA A 61 6.95 10.97 10.63
CA ALA A 61 7.59 11.81 9.60
C ALA A 61 7.14 13.29 9.59
N ARG A 62 6.41 13.75 10.62
CA ARG A 62 5.88 15.12 10.75
C ARG A 62 6.27 15.80 12.07
N LYS A 63 7.42 15.41 12.63
CA LYS A 63 8.00 16.04 13.84
C LYS A 63 9.46 16.50 13.66
N GLU A 64 9.89 16.69 12.41
CA GLU A 64 11.09 17.45 12.08
C GLU A 64 10.73 18.54 11.06
N GLU A 65 9.98 19.53 11.54
CA GLU A 65 10.07 20.92 11.10
C GLU A 65 10.28 21.78 12.35
#